data_AF-A0A812YKD9-F1
#
_entry.id   AF-A0A812YKD9-F1
#
_cell.length_a   1.000
_cell.length_b   1.000
_cell.length_c   1.000
_cell.angle_alpha   90.00
_cell.angle_beta   90.00
_cell.angle_gamma   90.00
#
_symmetry.space_group_name_H-M   'P 1'
#
loop_
_entity.id
_entity.type
_entity.pdbx_description
1 polymer ?
#
loop_
_entity_poly.entity_id
_entity_poly.type
_entity_poly.pdbx_seq_one_letter_code
_entity_poly.pdbx_strand_id
1 'polypeptide(L)'
;MSPTSGFASGPRRSMTLNSDAMSASGEGNGKRRGSVVALANFQKMESDSKLSEHSGLHLFGKIRARVTFLVKRDYISNMMAIVVLIDALLTATDIDARAAERLPPPIVGTLSEMCLYCYTAELLLVLTVKGLIALRDWMVVLDLVIVLCGYVELVMLRLAYGGDLADSLGTLRVLRLARIVRLMNLLRKSRSLKELQKLVIMLTTCMKALAWSFLFCFVIMTIWAMMIVEIVHPHVKEMYLTTDVFADCGDCLQATESVMGANLLLFKTVIAGDSWGQIAVPVINRHPETFLIFVGSSLTLVFGVLNLIVAPGRQ
;
A
#
# COMPACT_ATOMS: atom_id res chain seq x y z
N MET A 1 24.71 -31.50 47.01
CA MET A 1 23.68 -31.60 48.06
C MET A 1 22.33 -31.88 47.40
N SER A 2 21.98 -33.17 47.29
CA SER A 2 20.60 -33.64 47.51
C SER A 2 20.11 -33.16 48.90
N PRO A 3 18.81 -33.11 49.22
CA PRO A 3 17.96 -34.33 49.25
C PRO A 3 16.44 -34.10 48.94
N THR A 4 15.75 -35.10 48.35
CA THR A 4 14.66 -35.95 48.93
C THR A 4 13.35 -35.21 49.22
N SER A 5 12.12 -35.67 48.97
CA SER A 5 11.45 -37.00 48.97
C SER A 5 9.96 -36.72 48.55
N GLY A 6 9.08 -37.65 48.16
CA GLY A 6 9.11 -39.10 48.06
C GLY A 6 7.70 -39.67 47.71
N PHE A 7 7.64 -41.01 47.61
CA PHE A 7 6.49 -41.93 47.83
C PHE A 7 5.23 -41.78 46.93
N ALA A 8 4.50 -42.83 46.48
CA ALA A 8 4.37 -44.28 46.72
C ALA A 8 3.60 -44.88 45.52
N SER A 9 4.00 -45.95 44.82
CA SER A 9 3.75 -47.40 45.01
C SER A 9 2.30 -47.93 45.20
N GLY A 10 1.72 -48.48 44.10
CA GLY A 10 0.90 -49.72 44.02
C GLY A 10 -0.62 -49.66 44.29
N PRO A 11 -1.43 -50.70 43.96
CA PRO A 11 -1.17 -51.95 43.21
C PRO A 11 -2.21 -52.32 42.11
N ARG A 12 -1.92 -53.40 41.35
CA ARG A 12 -2.80 -54.11 40.40
C ARG A 12 -4.03 -54.73 41.08
N ARG A 13 -5.16 -54.86 40.35
CA ARG A 13 -6.11 -55.97 40.54
C ARG A 13 -6.85 -56.32 39.26
N SER A 14 -6.64 -57.55 38.79
CA SER A 14 -7.48 -58.28 37.86
C SER A 14 -8.80 -58.63 38.54
N MET A 15 -9.93 -58.47 37.84
CA MET A 15 -11.20 -59.01 38.27
C MET A 15 -11.84 -59.77 37.11
N THR A 16 -11.63 -61.09 37.13
CA THR A 16 -12.43 -62.07 36.42
C THR A 16 -13.79 -62.15 37.10
N LEU A 17 -14.87 -61.95 36.36
CA LEU A 17 -16.22 -62.33 36.78
C LEU A 17 -16.83 -63.16 35.66
N ASN A 18 -16.89 -64.46 35.92
CA ASN A 18 -17.71 -65.42 35.21
C ASN A 18 -19.00 -65.59 36.05
N SER A 19 -20.17 -65.51 35.43
CA SER A 19 -21.40 -66.03 36.02
C SER A 19 -22.29 -66.61 34.92
N ASP A 20 -22.56 -67.90 35.06
CA ASP A 20 -23.38 -68.72 34.19
C ASP A 20 -24.90 -68.41 34.27
N ALA A 21 -25.55 -68.66 33.13
CA ALA A 21 -26.88 -69.25 32.90
C ALA A 21 -28.16 -68.64 33.52
N MET A 22 -29.10 -68.24 32.63
CA MET A 22 -30.49 -68.73 32.65
C MET A 22 -31.18 -68.46 31.29
N SER A 23 -31.85 -69.48 30.76
CA SER A 23 -32.62 -69.53 29.50
C SER A 23 -33.80 -68.57 29.41
N ALA A 24 -34.08 -68.04 28.21
CA ALA A 24 -35.43 -67.96 27.64
C ALA A 24 -35.41 -67.57 26.15
N SER A 25 -35.98 -68.45 25.34
CA SER A 25 -36.86 -68.24 24.17
C SER A 25 -36.46 -67.24 23.07
N GLY A 26 -36.41 -67.79 21.85
CA GLY A 26 -36.06 -67.07 20.64
C GLY A 26 -37.13 -66.09 20.17
N GLU A 27 -36.65 -64.97 19.64
CA GLU A 27 -37.12 -64.28 18.45
C GLU A 27 -36.17 -63.09 18.25
N GLY A 28 -35.51 -62.97 17.09
CA GLY A 28 -34.68 -61.78 16.82
C GLY A 28 -33.40 -61.96 16.01
N ASN A 29 -33.20 -63.10 15.34
CA ASN A 29 -31.99 -63.32 14.53
C ASN A 29 -31.87 -62.37 13.31
N GLY A 30 -32.96 -61.71 12.90
CA GLY A 30 -32.94 -60.67 11.85
C GLY A 30 -32.45 -59.30 12.33
N LYS A 31 -32.73 -58.92 13.59
CA LYS A 31 -32.49 -57.55 14.11
C LYS A 31 -31.05 -57.34 14.57
N ARG A 32 -30.41 -58.38 15.13
CA ARG A 32 -28.97 -58.36 15.47
C ARG A 32 -28.06 -58.33 14.24
N ARG A 33 -28.41 -59.07 13.17
CA ARG A 33 -27.65 -59.04 11.91
C ARG A 33 -27.68 -57.66 11.25
N GLY A 34 -28.83 -57.00 11.23
CA GLY A 34 -28.95 -55.62 10.73
C GLY A 34 -28.10 -54.62 11.51
N SER A 35 -28.06 -54.73 12.85
CA SER A 35 -27.27 -53.84 13.70
C SER A 35 -25.75 -54.04 13.54
N VAL A 36 -25.28 -55.28 13.37
CA VAL A 36 -23.86 -55.58 13.16
C VAL A 36 -23.40 -55.14 11.76
N VAL A 37 -24.25 -55.31 10.74
CA VAL A 37 -23.97 -54.82 9.38
C VAL A 37 -23.97 -53.29 9.33
N ALA A 38 -24.86 -52.63 10.06
CA ALA A 38 -24.89 -51.16 10.16
C ALA A 38 -23.62 -50.61 10.84
N LEU A 39 -23.18 -51.23 11.94
CA LEU A 39 -21.93 -50.85 12.64
C LEU A 39 -20.68 -51.08 11.77
N ALA A 40 -20.63 -52.18 11.01
CA ALA A 40 -19.55 -52.45 10.07
C ALA A 40 -19.51 -51.42 8.92
N ASN A 41 -20.67 -51.00 8.41
CA ASN A 41 -20.77 -49.96 7.38
C ASN A 41 -20.38 -48.58 7.92
N PHE A 42 -20.74 -48.25 9.17
CA PHE A 42 -20.33 -47.01 9.83
C PHE A 42 -18.82 -46.96 10.07
N GLN A 43 -18.21 -48.04 10.57
CA GLN A 43 -16.75 -48.13 10.73
C GLN A 43 -16.01 -48.04 9.39
N LYS A 44 -16.58 -48.63 8.33
CA LYS A 44 -16.02 -48.53 6.98
C LYS A 44 -16.09 -47.12 6.42
N MET A 45 -17.22 -46.41 6.59
CA MET A 45 -17.36 -45.00 6.20
C MET A 45 -16.40 -44.08 6.97
N GLU A 46 -16.20 -44.32 8.27
CA GLU A 46 -15.27 -43.52 9.07
C GLU A 46 -13.81 -43.80 8.71
N SER A 47 -13.48 -45.05 8.38
CA SER A 47 -12.15 -45.44 7.88
C SER A 47 -11.87 -44.85 6.50
N ASP A 48 -12.86 -44.87 5.59
CA ASP A 48 -12.75 -44.31 4.24
C ASP A 48 -12.66 -42.77 4.29
N SER A 49 -13.38 -42.13 5.22
CA SER A 49 -13.26 -40.69 5.52
C SER A 49 -11.86 -40.34 6.00
N LYS A 50 -11.31 -41.06 6.99
CA LYS A 50 -9.96 -40.82 7.52
C LYS A 50 -8.86 -41.10 6.49
N LEU A 51 -9.04 -42.11 5.64
CA LEU A 51 -8.10 -42.44 4.57
C LEU A 51 -8.13 -41.42 3.43
N SER A 52 -9.30 -40.86 3.11
CA SER A 52 -9.47 -39.75 2.17
C SER A 52 -8.87 -38.45 2.71
N GLU A 53 -9.07 -38.15 3.99
CA GLU A 53 -8.52 -36.97 4.67
C GLU A 53 -6.98 -37.02 4.77
N HIS A 54 -6.42 -38.18 5.12
CA HIS A 54 -4.96 -38.39 5.17
C HIS A 54 -4.31 -38.40 3.77
N SER A 55 -5.03 -38.89 2.75
CA SER A 55 -4.59 -38.85 1.35
C SER A 55 -4.63 -37.42 0.79
N GLY A 56 -5.67 -36.66 1.12
CA GLY A 56 -5.77 -35.24 0.82
C GLY A 56 -4.61 -34.46 1.42
N LEU A 57 -4.35 -34.62 2.72
CA LEU A 57 -3.27 -33.92 3.43
C LEU A 57 -1.89 -34.20 2.83
N HIS A 58 -1.64 -35.44 2.39
CA HIS A 58 -0.37 -35.84 1.77
C HIS A 58 -0.24 -35.33 0.31
N LEU A 59 -1.34 -35.30 -0.45
CA LEU A 59 -1.38 -34.71 -1.79
C LEU A 59 -1.18 -33.19 -1.73
N PHE A 60 -1.86 -32.50 -0.80
CA PHE A 60 -1.66 -31.09 -0.52
C PHE A 60 -0.22 -30.80 -0.09
N GLY A 61 0.39 -31.67 0.73
CA GLY A 61 1.80 -31.57 1.10
C GLY A 61 2.76 -31.65 -0.10
N LYS A 62 2.53 -32.60 -1.03
CA LYS A 62 3.33 -32.77 -2.25
C LYS A 62 3.14 -31.61 -3.23
N ILE A 63 1.90 -31.14 -3.43
CA ILE A 63 1.59 -29.98 -4.25
C ILE A 63 2.25 -28.74 -3.66
N ARG A 64 2.11 -28.51 -2.35
CA ARG A 64 2.75 -27.39 -1.64
C ARG A 64 4.27 -27.42 -1.80
N ALA A 65 4.90 -28.59 -1.69
CA ALA A 65 6.35 -28.74 -1.88
C ALA A 65 6.79 -28.40 -3.31
N ARG A 66 6.06 -28.88 -4.33
CA ARG A 66 6.33 -28.56 -5.75
C ARG A 66 6.10 -27.08 -6.07
N VAL A 67 5.02 -26.49 -5.59
CA VAL A 67 4.71 -25.06 -5.79
C VAL A 67 5.73 -24.18 -5.05
N THR A 68 6.15 -24.56 -3.84
CA THR A 68 7.22 -23.85 -3.11
C THR A 68 8.53 -23.86 -3.89
N PHE A 69 8.87 -25.00 -4.51
CA PHE A 69 10.05 -25.11 -5.36
C PHE A 69 9.92 -24.25 -6.62
N LEU A 70 8.72 -24.20 -7.22
CA LEU A 70 8.42 -23.41 -8.40
C LEU A 70 8.49 -21.89 -8.11
N VAL A 71 7.84 -21.41 -7.05
CA VAL A 71 7.82 -19.98 -6.63
C VAL A 71 9.20 -19.49 -6.22
N LYS A 72 10.06 -20.36 -5.66
CA LYS A 72 11.43 -20.00 -5.30
C LYS A 72 12.36 -19.82 -6.50
N ARG A 73 11.95 -20.20 -7.72
CA ARG A 73 12.79 -19.97 -8.90
C ARG A 73 12.80 -18.50 -9.27
N ASP A 74 14.01 -17.95 -9.42
CA ASP A 74 14.22 -16.57 -9.83
C ASP A 74 13.57 -16.26 -11.21
N TYR A 75 13.33 -17.28 -12.04
CA TYR A 75 12.63 -17.14 -13.31
C TYR A 75 11.21 -16.58 -13.18
N ILE A 76 10.41 -17.04 -12.19
CA ILE A 76 9.05 -16.53 -12.01
C ILE A 76 9.08 -15.07 -11.55
N SER A 77 9.99 -14.73 -10.64
CA SER A 77 10.17 -13.35 -10.19
C SER A 77 10.59 -12.43 -11.34
N ASN A 78 11.48 -12.90 -12.23
CA ASN A 78 11.93 -12.11 -13.39
C ASN A 78 10.85 -12.00 -14.47
N MET A 79 10.06 -13.06 -14.69
CA MET A 79 8.93 -13.04 -15.60
C MET A 79 7.87 -12.04 -15.12
N MET A 80 7.52 -12.10 -13.83
CA MET A 80 6.58 -11.15 -13.23
C MET A 80 7.12 -9.71 -13.28
N ALA A 81 8.43 -9.54 -13.19
CA ALA A 81 9.04 -8.22 -13.36
C ALA A 81 8.80 -7.63 -14.75
N ILE A 82 8.91 -8.45 -15.79
CA ILE A 82 8.61 -8.06 -17.17
C ILE A 82 7.12 -7.74 -17.32
N VAL A 83 6.23 -8.56 -16.75
CA VAL A 83 4.78 -8.30 -16.77
C VAL A 83 4.43 -6.96 -16.13
N VAL A 84 5.04 -6.62 -14.99
CA VAL A 84 4.83 -5.31 -14.34
C VAL A 84 5.32 -4.15 -15.19
N LEU A 85 6.47 -4.30 -15.84
CA LEU A 85 6.99 -3.27 -16.73
C LEU A 85 6.05 -3.05 -17.93
N ILE A 86 5.52 -4.13 -18.52
CA ILE A 86 4.55 -4.04 -19.61
C ILE A 86 3.25 -3.38 -19.14
N ASP A 87 2.68 -3.81 -18.01
CA ASP A 87 1.45 -3.22 -17.44
C ASP A 87 1.61 -1.72 -17.17
N ALA A 88 2.80 -1.29 -16.74
CA ALA A 88 3.11 0.12 -16.54
C ALA A 88 3.17 0.93 -17.84
N LEU A 89 3.81 0.40 -18.89
CA LEU A 89 3.84 1.04 -20.21
C LEU A 89 2.42 1.14 -20.81
N LEU A 90 1.63 0.08 -20.68
CA LEU A 90 0.22 0.07 -21.09
C LEU A 90 -0.58 1.11 -20.30
N THR A 91 -0.36 1.21 -18.99
CA THR A 91 -1.04 2.20 -18.14
C THR A 91 -0.63 3.63 -18.51
N ALA A 92 0.64 3.89 -18.81
CA ALA A 92 1.11 5.20 -19.26
C ALA A 92 0.43 5.62 -20.57
N THR A 93 0.39 4.71 -21.56
CA THR A 93 -0.30 4.97 -22.83
C THR A 93 -1.80 5.18 -22.70
N ASP A 94 -2.48 4.48 -21.77
CA ASP A 94 -3.89 4.73 -21.45
C ASP A 94 -4.09 6.11 -20.81
N ILE A 95 -3.21 6.53 -19.89
CA ILE A 95 -3.25 7.87 -19.26
C ILE A 95 -3.07 8.96 -20.33
N ASP A 96 -2.08 8.83 -21.21
CA ASP A 96 -1.79 9.82 -22.26
C ASP A 96 -2.92 9.91 -23.28
N ALA A 97 -3.48 8.77 -23.70
CA ALA A 97 -4.61 8.74 -24.63
C ALA A 97 -5.82 9.49 -24.07
N ARG A 98 -6.12 9.29 -22.78
CA ARG A 98 -7.22 9.97 -22.08
C ARG A 98 -6.98 11.46 -21.89
N ALA A 99 -5.75 11.85 -21.53
CA ALA A 99 -5.38 13.26 -21.41
C ALA A 99 -5.52 13.99 -22.75
N ALA A 100 -5.27 13.30 -23.85
CA ALA A 100 -5.50 13.80 -25.21
C ALA A 100 -6.96 13.64 -25.71
N GLU A 101 -7.90 13.25 -24.84
CA GLU A 101 -9.32 12.98 -25.16
C GLU A 101 -9.53 11.95 -26.28
N ARG A 102 -8.55 11.06 -26.51
CA ARG A 102 -8.64 9.96 -27.47
C ARG A 102 -9.12 8.70 -26.78
N LEU A 103 -9.88 7.89 -27.52
CA LEU A 103 -10.22 6.54 -27.07
C LEU A 103 -8.94 5.68 -27.02
N PRO A 104 -8.62 5.05 -25.88
CA PRO A 104 -7.49 4.16 -25.80
C PRO A 104 -7.71 2.98 -26.78
N PRO A 105 -6.66 2.54 -27.50
CA PRO A 105 -6.80 1.44 -28.44
C PRO A 105 -7.21 0.18 -27.67
N PRO A 106 -8.18 -0.61 -28.19
CA PRO A 106 -8.78 -1.73 -27.45
C PRO A 106 -7.76 -2.80 -27.05
N ILE A 107 -6.65 -2.91 -27.79
CA ILE A 107 -5.55 -3.81 -27.47
C ILE A 107 -4.90 -3.52 -26.11
N VAL A 108 -4.82 -2.24 -25.70
CA VAL A 108 -4.20 -1.83 -24.44
C VAL A 108 -5.05 -2.30 -23.25
N GLY A 109 -6.37 -2.18 -23.37
CA GLY A 109 -7.31 -2.70 -22.37
C GLY A 109 -7.17 -4.21 -22.19
N THR A 110 -7.22 -4.96 -23.30
CA THR A 110 -7.11 -6.43 -23.27
C THR A 110 -5.77 -6.90 -22.68
N LEU A 111 -4.66 -6.26 -23.05
CA LEU A 111 -3.35 -6.63 -22.52
C LEU A 111 -3.21 -6.32 -21.02
N SER A 112 -3.78 -5.21 -20.54
CA SER A 112 -3.81 -4.89 -19.11
C SER A 112 -4.67 -5.88 -18.31
N GLU A 113 -5.80 -6.34 -18.88
CA GLU A 113 -6.59 -7.45 -18.30
C GLU A 113 -5.78 -8.74 -18.19
N MET A 114 -4.99 -9.09 -19.21
CA MET A 114 -4.09 -10.25 -19.16
C MET A 114 -3.03 -10.10 -18.06
N CYS A 115 -2.49 -8.90 -17.85
CA CYS A 115 -1.57 -8.62 -16.75
C CYS A 115 -2.25 -8.83 -15.39
N LEU A 116 -3.51 -8.39 -15.23
CA LEU A 116 -4.31 -8.62 -14.01
C LEU A 116 -4.47 -10.12 -13.69
N TYR A 117 -4.74 -10.94 -14.71
CA TYR A 117 -4.82 -12.39 -14.51
C TYR A 117 -3.47 -13.00 -14.10
N CYS A 118 -2.36 -12.55 -14.69
CA CYS A 118 -1.02 -12.97 -14.27
C CYS A 118 -0.73 -12.65 -12.79
N TYR A 119 -1.10 -11.44 -12.32
CA TYR A 119 -0.95 -11.09 -10.89
C TYR A 119 -1.83 -11.93 -9.98
N THR A 120 -3.06 -12.19 -10.40
CA THR A 120 -3.98 -13.04 -9.66
C THR A 120 -3.41 -14.45 -9.50
N ALA A 121 -2.87 -15.01 -10.59
CA ALA A 121 -2.23 -16.33 -10.57
C ALA A 121 -1.02 -16.35 -9.63
N GLU A 122 -0.16 -15.33 -9.67
CA GLU A 122 0.99 -15.23 -8.75
C GLU A 122 0.53 -15.16 -7.29
N LEU A 123 -0.46 -14.32 -6.98
CA LEU A 123 -1.01 -14.17 -5.63
C LEU A 123 -1.59 -15.50 -5.12
N LEU A 124 -2.35 -16.22 -5.96
CA LEU A 124 -2.87 -17.54 -5.62
C LEU A 124 -1.76 -18.56 -5.36
N LEU A 125 -0.69 -18.56 -6.16
CA LEU A 125 0.47 -19.42 -5.91
C LEU A 125 1.14 -19.11 -4.56
N VAL A 126 1.25 -17.83 -4.20
CA VAL A 126 1.79 -17.42 -2.88
C VAL A 126 0.85 -17.86 -1.74
N LEU A 127 -0.46 -17.70 -1.90
CA LEU A 127 -1.47 -18.09 -0.91
C LEU A 127 -1.53 -19.62 -0.73
N THR A 128 -1.39 -20.41 -1.79
CA THR A 128 -1.36 -21.88 -1.69
C THR A 128 -0.12 -22.40 -0.95
N VAL A 129 1.01 -21.70 -1.07
CA VAL A 129 2.26 -22.07 -0.36
C VAL A 129 2.24 -21.66 1.11
N LYS A 130 1.91 -20.39 1.38
CA LYS A 130 1.98 -19.80 2.72
C LYS A 130 0.68 -19.98 3.54
N GLY A 131 -0.43 -20.30 2.89
CA GLY A 131 -1.76 -20.37 3.51
C GLY A 131 -2.24 -19.02 4.04
N LEU A 132 -3.19 -19.05 4.99
CA LEU A 132 -3.73 -17.85 5.65
C LEU A 132 -2.67 -17.07 6.45
N ILE A 133 -1.55 -17.69 6.80
CA ILE A 133 -0.42 -17.03 7.47
C ILE A 133 0.20 -15.96 6.55
N ALA A 134 0.04 -16.09 5.23
CA ALA A 134 0.46 -15.09 4.26
C ALA A 134 -0.21 -13.73 4.50
N LEU A 135 -1.45 -13.69 4.99
CA LEU A 135 -2.19 -12.45 5.23
C LEU A 135 -1.65 -11.64 6.41
N ARG A 136 -0.74 -12.20 7.21
CA ARG A 136 -0.01 -11.44 8.23
C ARG A 136 1.12 -10.60 7.64
N ASP A 137 1.56 -10.91 6.43
CA ASP A 137 2.56 -10.13 5.70
C ASP A 137 1.87 -8.95 4.99
N TRP A 138 2.18 -7.73 5.43
CA TRP A 138 1.61 -6.50 4.87
C TRP A 138 1.76 -6.42 3.35
N MET A 139 2.83 -6.99 2.78
CA MET A 139 3.05 -6.96 1.32
C MET A 139 2.03 -7.81 0.57
N VAL A 140 1.70 -8.99 1.11
CA VAL A 140 0.69 -9.87 0.51
C VAL A 140 -0.70 -9.24 0.62
N VAL A 141 -0.97 -8.52 1.72
CA VAL A 141 -2.21 -7.75 1.88
C VAL A 141 -2.29 -6.62 0.86
N LEU A 142 -1.21 -5.86 0.63
CA LEU A 142 -1.17 -4.83 -0.41
C LEU A 142 -1.39 -5.43 -1.81
N ASP A 143 -0.72 -6.53 -2.15
CA ASP A 143 -0.91 -7.23 -3.43
C ASP A 143 -2.38 -7.68 -3.59
N LEU A 144 -2.99 -8.21 -2.53
CA LEU A 144 -4.41 -8.61 -2.52
C LEU A 144 -5.33 -7.41 -2.76
N VAL A 145 -5.12 -6.29 -2.06
CA VAL A 145 -5.91 -5.07 -2.24
C VAL A 145 -5.79 -4.55 -3.67
N ILE A 146 -4.58 -4.53 -4.23
CA ILE A 146 -4.34 -4.06 -5.59
C ILE A 146 -5.02 -4.94 -6.64
N VAL A 147 -5.01 -6.26 -6.46
CA VAL A 147 -5.72 -7.20 -7.34
C VAL A 147 -7.23 -6.98 -7.22
N LEU A 148 -7.75 -6.83 -6.00
CA LEU A 148 -9.16 -6.55 -5.76
C LEU A 148 -9.60 -5.23 -6.40
N CYS A 149 -8.83 -4.15 -6.24
CA CYS A 149 -9.07 -2.87 -6.89
C CYS A 149 -9.13 -3.01 -8.42
N GLY A 150 -8.25 -3.84 -9.01
CA GLY A 150 -8.27 -4.13 -10.45
C GLY A 150 -9.55 -4.85 -10.90
N TYR A 151 -10.03 -5.82 -10.12
CA TYR A 151 -11.31 -6.49 -10.42
C TYR A 151 -12.51 -5.58 -10.22
N VAL A 152 -12.52 -4.75 -9.17
CA VAL A 152 -13.56 -3.74 -8.96
C VAL A 152 -13.62 -2.79 -10.14
N GLU A 153 -12.47 -2.31 -10.62
CA GLU A 153 -12.40 -1.46 -11.80
C GLU A 153 -12.95 -2.17 -13.06
N LEU A 154 -12.57 -3.44 -13.28
CA LEU A 154 -13.05 -4.24 -14.40
C LEU A 154 -14.57 -4.45 -14.36
N VAL A 155 -15.11 -4.78 -13.18
CA VAL A 155 -16.55 -4.97 -12.97
C VAL A 155 -17.28 -3.64 -13.17
N MET A 156 -16.78 -2.55 -12.61
CA MET A 156 -17.35 -1.22 -12.79
C MET A 156 -17.38 -0.80 -14.26
N LEU A 157 -16.31 -1.03 -15.02
CA LEU A 157 -16.28 -0.72 -16.45
C LEU A 157 -17.32 -1.50 -17.25
N ARG A 158 -17.56 -2.77 -16.86
CA ARG A 158 -18.56 -3.63 -17.52
C ARG A 158 -20.00 -3.29 -17.12
N LEU A 159 -20.22 -2.93 -15.86
CA LEU A 159 -21.55 -2.56 -15.33
C LEU A 159 -21.95 -1.15 -15.77
N ALA A 160 -20.99 -0.23 -15.89
CA ALA A 160 -21.22 1.17 -16.28
C ALA A 160 -21.69 1.34 -17.74
N TYR A 161 -21.81 0.25 -18.52
CA TYR A 161 -22.58 0.24 -19.76
C TYR A 161 -24.09 0.49 -19.52
N GLY A 162 -24.60 0.40 -18.28
CA GLY A 162 -25.92 0.87 -17.86
C GLY A 162 -25.78 2.13 -16.99
N GLY A 163 -26.29 3.27 -17.48
CA GLY A 163 -25.92 4.60 -17.02
C GLY A 163 -26.21 4.93 -15.56
N ASP A 164 -25.15 5.34 -14.84
CA ASP A 164 -25.12 6.47 -13.91
C ASP A 164 -23.64 6.75 -13.56
N LEU A 165 -22.99 7.66 -14.30
CA LEU A 165 -21.53 7.61 -14.55
C LEU A 165 -20.78 8.92 -14.27
N ALA A 166 -21.34 9.84 -13.48
CA ALA A 166 -20.64 11.08 -13.13
C ALA A 166 -19.78 10.91 -11.86
N ASP A 167 -20.33 10.35 -10.77
CA ASP A 167 -19.60 10.16 -9.50
C ASP A 167 -18.55 9.04 -9.57
N SER A 168 -18.80 8.03 -10.40
CA SER A 168 -17.91 6.88 -10.57
C SER A 168 -16.54 7.26 -11.17
N LEU A 169 -16.41 8.40 -11.86
CA LEU A 169 -15.17 8.81 -12.53
C LEU A 169 -14.04 9.13 -11.55
N GLY A 170 -14.35 9.73 -10.39
CA GLY A 170 -13.37 10.05 -9.36
C GLY A 170 -12.78 8.79 -8.72
N THR A 171 -13.65 7.86 -8.31
CA THR A 171 -13.25 6.55 -7.77
C THR A 171 -12.48 5.70 -8.77
N LEU A 172 -12.88 5.71 -10.05
CA LEU A 172 -12.13 5.01 -11.11
C LEU A 172 -10.73 5.60 -11.29
N ARG A 173 -10.54 6.93 -11.16
CA ARG A 173 -9.21 7.55 -11.21
C ARG A 173 -8.32 7.05 -10.07
N VAL A 174 -8.82 7.00 -8.84
CA VAL A 174 -8.02 6.55 -7.68
C VAL A 174 -7.67 5.05 -7.78
N LEU A 175 -8.62 4.21 -8.18
CA LEU A 175 -8.38 2.76 -8.36
C LEU A 175 -7.33 2.48 -9.46
N ARG A 176 -7.31 3.31 -10.52
CA ARG A 176 -6.27 3.24 -11.55
C ARG A 176 -4.89 3.61 -11.03
N LEU A 177 -4.80 4.64 -10.18
CA LEU A 177 -3.54 5.03 -9.54
C LEU A 177 -3.00 3.93 -8.60
N ALA A 178 -3.87 3.10 -8.02
CA ALA A 178 -3.43 1.94 -7.24
C ALA A 178 -2.57 0.95 -8.05
N ARG A 179 -2.68 0.94 -9.38
CA ARG A 179 -1.79 0.16 -10.26
C ARG A 179 -0.35 0.65 -10.23
N ILE A 180 -0.10 1.94 -9.97
CA ILE A 180 1.26 2.50 -9.80
C ILE A 180 1.97 1.86 -8.61
N VAL A 181 1.23 1.47 -7.56
CA VAL A 181 1.79 0.77 -6.39
C VAL A 181 2.40 -0.58 -6.80
N ARG A 182 1.93 -1.21 -7.89
CA ARG A 182 2.53 -2.45 -8.44
C ARG A 182 3.99 -2.23 -8.86
N LEU A 183 4.32 -1.05 -9.39
CA LEU A 183 5.70 -0.70 -9.75
C LEU A 183 6.58 -0.63 -8.52
N MET A 184 6.07 -0.12 -7.40
CA MET A 184 6.81 -0.13 -6.14
C MET A 184 7.04 -1.56 -5.64
N ASN A 185 6.05 -2.45 -5.78
CA ASN A 185 6.19 -3.85 -5.43
C ASN A 185 7.20 -4.58 -6.34
N LEU A 186 7.22 -4.26 -7.64
CA LEU A 186 8.25 -4.73 -8.58
C LEU A 186 9.65 -4.38 -8.10
N LEU A 187 9.88 -3.10 -7.79
CA LEU A 187 11.18 -2.62 -7.33
C LEU A 187 11.65 -3.38 -6.10
N ARG A 188 10.73 -3.74 -5.19
CA ARG A 188 11.02 -4.47 -3.95
C ARG A 188 11.14 -5.99 -4.11
N LYS A 189 10.39 -6.60 -5.02
CA LYS A 189 10.36 -8.06 -5.22
C LYS A 189 11.48 -8.53 -6.16
N SER A 190 11.89 -7.66 -7.08
CA SER A 190 12.93 -7.96 -8.06
C SER A 190 14.31 -8.08 -7.42
N ARG A 191 14.85 -9.30 -7.40
CA ARG A 191 16.22 -9.57 -6.92
C ARG A 191 17.31 -9.06 -7.87
N SER A 192 16.99 -8.76 -9.12
CA SER A 192 17.95 -8.18 -10.06
C SER A 192 18.20 -6.70 -9.79
N LEU A 193 17.28 -6.02 -9.09
CA LEU A 193 17.34 -4.59 -8.78
C LEU A 193 17.80 -4.30 -7.34
N LYS A 194 18.66 -5.15 -6.77
CA LYS A 194 19.16 -4.99 -5.39
C LYS A 194 19.81 -3.63 -5.14
N GLU A 195 20.55 -3.10 -6.10
CA GLU A 195 21.17 -1.78 -5.94
C GLU A 195 20.13 -0.67 -5.89
N LEU A 196 19.09 -0.73 -6.73
CA LEU A 196 17.97 0.21 -6.68
C LEU A 196 17.18 0.10 -5.37
N GLN A 197 17.01 -1.11 -4.83
CA GLN A 197 16.40 -1.31 -3.51
C GLN A 197 17.23 -0.65 -2.40
N LYS A 198 18.55 -0.81 -2.42
CA LYS A 198 19.43 -0.13 -1.46
C LYS A 198 19.26 1.39 -1.58
N LEU A 199 19.22 1.93 -2.78
CA LEU A 199 18.97 3.36 -3.00
C LEU A 199 17.61 3.81 -2.43
N VAL A 200 16.54 3.04 -2.67
CA VAL A 200 15.21 3.34 -2.11
C VAL A 200 15.22 3.26 -0.58
N ILE A 201 15.87 2.26 0.01
CA ILE A 201 15.99 2.16 1.47
C ILE A 201 16.76 3.35 2.04
N MET A 202 17.92 3.68 1.46
CA MET A 202 18.72 4.84 1.85
C MET A 202 17.93 6.15 1.71
N LEU A 203 17.15 6.28 0.63
CA LEU A 203 16.26 7.41 0.42
C LEU A 203 15.19 7.45 1.52
N THR A 204 14.49 6.35 1.82
CA THR A 204 13.45 6.33 2.86
C THR A 204 13.99 6.68 4.25
N THR A 205 15.21 6.26 4.57
CA THR A 205 15.86 6.67 5.83
C THR A 205 16.18 8.16 5.84
N CYS A 206 16.67 8.71 4.73
CA CYS A 206 16.91 10.15 4.58
C CYS A 206 15.61 10.97 4.63
N MET A 207 14.53 10.46 4.03
CA MET A 207 13.22 11.12 3.98
C MET A 207 12.66 11.39 5.38
N LYS A 208 12.92 10.52 6.38
CA LYS A 208 12.50 10.79 7.76
C LYS A 208 13.20 12.04 8.32
N ALA A 209 14.51 12.15 8.14
CA ALA A 209 15.27 13.31 8.59
C ALA A 209 14.86 14.57 7.82
N LEU A 210 14.72 14.47 6.49
CA LEU A 210 14.25 15.56 5.63
C LEU A 210 12.83 16.00 6.01
N ALA A 211 11.94 15.10 6.40
CA ALA A 211 10.57 15.44 6.79
C ALA A 211 10.54 16.29 8.08
N TRP A 212 11.31 15.92 9.11
CA TRP A 212 11.46 16.76 10.31
C TRP A 212 12.13 18.10 9.99
N SER A 213 13.14 18.04 9.14
CA SER A 213 13.79 19.16 8.50
C SER A 213 12.81 20.18 7.93
N PHE A 214 12.03 19.70 6.97
CA PHE A 214 11.03 20.44 6.22
C PHE A 214 9.93 20.98 7.14
N LEU A 215 9.47 20.18 8.11
CA LEU A 215 8.48 20.62 9.10
C LEU A 215 8.98 21.82 9.89
N PHE A 216 10.24 21.79 10.36
CA PHE A 216 10.84 22.92 11.07
C PHE A 216 10.96 24.17 10.19
N CYS A 217 11.43 24.01 8.95
CA CYS A 217 11.48 25.10 7.99
C CYS A 217 10.09 25.66 7.65
N PHE A 218 9.08 24.81 7.55
CA PHE A 218 7.69 25.22 7.32
C PHE A 218 7.15 26.04 8.49
N VAL A 219 7.46 25.67 9.73
CA VAL A 219 7.10 26.48 10.91
C VAL A 219 7.75 27.87 10.85
N ILE A 220 9.05 27.96 10.57
CA ILE A 220 9.73 29.27 10.43
C ILE A 220 9.11 30.08 9.28
N MET A 221 8.84 29.44 8.14
CA MET A 221 8.16 30.07 7.01
C MET A 221 6.79 30.64 7.42
N THR A 222 6.01 29.89 8.20
CA THR A 222 4.70 30.35 8.67
C THR A 222 4.78 31.56 9.59
N ILE A 223 5.83 31.68 10.40
CA ILE A 223 6.06 32.86 11.24
C ILE A 223 6.31 34.10 10.37
N TRP A 224 7.14 33.98 9.33
CA TRP A 224 7.34 35.08 8.36
C TRP A 224 6.08 35.39 7.56
N ALA A 225 5.32 34.37 7.16
CA ALA A 225 4.06 34.55 6.47
C ALA A 225 3.03 35.31 7.32
N MET A 226 2.94 35.03 8.62
CA MET A 226 2.11 35.82 9.54
C MET A 226 2.54 37.29 9.58
N MET A 227 3.85 37.58 9.65
CA MET A 227 4.34 38.96 9.59
C MET A 227 4.03 39.66 8.26
N ILE A 228 4.10 38.94 7.13
CA ILE A 228 3.70 39.49 5.83
C ILE A 228 2.21 39.84 5.82
N VAL A 229 1.35 38.98 6.33
CA VAL A 229 -0.10 39.23 6.37
C VAL A 229 -0.45 40.40 7.30
N GLU A 230 0.17 40.47 8.48
CA GLU A 230 -0.15 41.51 9.47
C GLU A 230 0.45 42.88 9.10
N ILE A 231 1.68 42.90 8.55
CA ILE A 231 2.44 44.15 8.34
C ILE A 231 2.44 44.55 6.87
N VAL A 232 2.69 43.63 5.94
CA VAL A 232 2.91 43.95 4.52
C VAL A 232 1.61 44.02 3.73
N HIS A 233 0.64 43.13 3.99
CA HIS A 233 -0.65 43.11 3.31
C HIS A 233 -1.38 44.46 3.30
N PRO A 234 -1.53 45.21 4.42
CA PRO A 234 -2.22 46.51 4.39
C PRO A 234 -1.55 47.49 3.42
N HIS A 235 -0.21 47.52 3.36
CA HIS A 235 0.53 48.36 2.41
C HIS A 235 0.32 47.90 0.96
N VAL A 236 0.38 46.59 0.70
CA VAL A 236 0.13 46.03 -0.64
C VAL A 236 -1.29 46.35 -1.10
N LYS A 237 -2.29 46.23 -0.22
CA LYS A 237 -3.69 46.53 -0.51
C LYS A 237 -3.90 48.01 -0.83
N GLU A 238 -3.28 48.92 -0.07
CA GLU A 238 -3.33 50.35 -0.35
C GLU A 238 -2.72 50.65 -1.73
N MET A 239 -1.50 50.15 -1.99
CA MET A 239 -0.82 50.37 -3.26
C MET A 239 -1.56 49.80 -4.46
N TYR A 240 -2.22 48.63 -4.30
CA TYR A 240 -3.05 48.01 -5.34
C TYR A 240 -4.29 48.85 -5.70
N LEU A 241 -4.86 49.58 -4.73
CA LEU A 241 -6.04 50.42 -4.94
C LEU A 241 -5.70 51.84 -5.43
N THR A 242 -4.51 52.36 -5.08
CA THR A 242 -4.13 53.74 -5.39
C THR A 242 -3.21 53.86 -6.60
N THR A 243 -2.53 52.79 -7.01
CA THR A 243 -1.46 52.84 -8.01
C THR A 243 -1.47 51.62 -8.93
N ASP A 244 -1.17 51.82 -10.21
CA ASP A 244 -1.06 50.73 -11.21
C ASP A 244 0.27 49.95 -11.11
N VAL A 245 0.97 49.99 -9.97
CA VAL A 245 2.29 49.36 -9.78
C VAL A 245 2.24 47.84 -9.89
N PHE A 246 1.08 47.23 -9.60
CA PHE A 246 0.85 45.79 -9.69
C PHE A 246 0.03 45.38 -10.92
N ALA A 247 -0.09 46.23 -11.95
CA ALA A 247 -0.91 45.95 -13.13
C ALA A 247 -0.52 44.65 -13.86
N ASP A 248 0.78 44.31 -13.88
CA ASP A 248 1.30 43.10 -14.51
C ASP A 248 1.28 41.87 -13.59
N CYS A 249 0.75 41.98 -12.36
CA CYS A 249 0.76 40.92 -11.37
C CYS A 249 -0.65 40.50 -10.96
N GLY A 250 -1.13 39.38 -11.54
CA GLY A 250 -2.46 38.84 -11.26
C GLY A 250 -2.64 38.33 -9.82
N ASP A 251 -1.58 37.80 -9.20
CA ASP A 251 -1.67 37.09 -7.92
C ASP A 251 -1.07 37.87 -6.72
N CYS A 252 -0.57 39.10 -6.92
CA CYS A 252 0.20 39.83 -5.89
C CYS A 252 -0.61 40.14 -4.62
N LEU A 253 -1.88 40.52 -4.78
CA LEU A 253 -2.75 40.81 -3.65
C LEU A 253 -3.10 39.53 -2.89
N GLN A 254 -3.51 38.49 -3.61
CA GLN A 254 -3.87 37.18 -3.03
C GLN A 254 -2.69 36.50 -2.32
N ALA A 255 -1.46 36.73 -2.82
CA ALA A 255 -0.23 36.23 -2.23
C ALA A 255 0.06 36.81 -0.83
N THR A 256 -0.53 37.94 -0.45
CA THR A 256 -0.33 38.55 0.88
C THR A 256 -1.59 38.54 1.75
N GLU A 257 -2.74 38.15 1.20
CA GLU A 257 -4.04 38.19 1.88
C GLU A 257 -4.20 37.14 2.99
N SER A 258 -3.57 35.97 2.84
CA SER A 258 -3.69 34.87 3.81
C SER A 258 -2.34 34.28 4.16
N VAL A 259 -2.24 33.65 5.34
CA VAL A 259 -0.99 32.99 5.78
C VAL A 259 -0.58 31.88 4.82
N MET A 260 -1.54 31.15 4.24
CA MET A 260 -1.24 30.14 3.23
C MET A 260 -0.77 30.77 1.92
N GLY A 261 -1.37 31.88 1.49
CA GLY A 261 -0.91 32.67 0.34
C GLY A 261 0.52 33.19 0.52
N ALA A 262 0.82 33.75 1.69
CA ALA A 262 2.16 34.25 2.02
C ALA A 262 3.19 33.12 2.19
N ASN A 263 2.79 31.95 2.71
CA ASN A 263 3.62 30.75 2.69
C ASN A 263 3.94 30.31 1.25
N LEU A 264 2.94 30.32 0.35
CA LEU A 264 3.15 29.98 -1.05
C LEU A 264 4.09 30.99 -1.73
N LEU A 265 3.94 32.29 -1.43
CA LEU A 265 4.85 33.34 -1.89
C LEU A 265 6.31 33.08 -1.46
N LEU A 266 6.52 32.82 -0.17
CA LEU A 266 7.85 32.51 0.38
C LEU A 266 8.43 31.22 -0.19
N PHE A 267 7.60 30.18 -0.37
CA PHE A 267 8.00 28.92 -0.98
C PHE A 267 8.42 29.10 -2.45
N LYS A 268 7.62 29.83 -3.26
CA LYS A 268 7.95 30.18 -4.65
C LYS A 268 9.25 30.98 -4.72
N THR A 269 9.42 31.95 -3.82
CA THR A 269 10.62 32.78 -3.74
C THR A 269 11.88 31.95 -3.49
N VAL A 270 11.83 30.99 -2.55
CA VAL A 270 13.02 30.24 -2.12
C VAL A 270 13.33 29.05 -3.05
N ILE A 271 12.32 28.35 -3.55
CA ILE A 271 12.52 27.12 -4.35
C ILE A 271 12.50 27.40 -5.84
N ALA A 272 11.52 28.16 -6.32
CA ALA A 272 11.38 28.46 -7.74
C ALA A 272 12.22 29.68 -8.16
N GLY A 273 12.68 30.49 -7.20
CA GLY A 273 13.41 31.73 -7.48
C GLY A 273 12.56 32.78 -8.20
N ASP A 274 11.23 32.64 -8.15
CA ASP A 274 10.30 33.39 -8.97
C ASP A 274 9.43 34.34 -8.11
N SER A 275 8.97 35.43 -8.73
CA SER A 275 7.96 36.38 -8.24
C SER A 275 8.30 37.25 -7.03
N TRP A 276 9.42 37.03 -6.31
CA TRP A 276 9.78 37.86 -5.14
C TRP A 276 9.89 39.35 -5.49
N GLY A 277 10.56 39.66 -6.59
CA GLY A 277 10.88 41.03 -6.99
C GLY A 277 9.66 41.83 -7.44
N GLN A 278 8.60 41.15 -7.88
CA GLN A 278 7.35 41.78 -8.32
C GLN A 278 6.56 42.36 -7.15
N ILE A 279 6.66 41.76 -5.96
CA ILE A 279 6.00 42.27 -4.74
C ILE A 279 6.98 43.08 -3.91
N ALA A 280 8.14 42.52 -3.62
CA ALA A 280 9.02 43.10 -2.60
C ALA A 280 9.69 44.41 -3.05
N VAL A 281 10.16 44.52 -4.31
CA VAL A 281 10.82 45.74 -4.78
C VAL A 281 9.91 46.97 -4.74
N PRO A 282 8.69 46.96 -5.31
CA PRO A 282 7.80 48.12 -5.24
C PRO A 282 7.38 48.44 -3.81
N VAL A 283 7.14 47.41 -2.98
CA VAL A 283 6.76 47.61 -1.57
C VAL A 283 7.90 48.23 -0.78
N ILE A 284 9.14 47.75 -0.94
CA ILE A 284 10.32 48.27 -0.23
C ILE A 284 10.63 49.71 -0.67
N ASN A 285 10.48 50.03 -1.96
CA ASN A 285 10.71 51.39 -2.46
C ASN A 285 9.75 52.41 -1.86
N ARG A 286 8.53 51.99 -1.51
CA ARG A 286 7.51 52.85 -0.88
C ARG A 286 7.57 52.82 0.65
N HIS A 287 7.84 51.64 1.22
CA HIS A 287 7.83 51.29 2.64
C HIS A 287 9.14 50.56 2.99
N PRO A 288 10.25 51.28 3.21
CA PRO A 288 11.57 50.68 3.42
C PRO A 288 11.65 49.80 4.68
N GLU A 289 10.76 49.98 5.66
CA GLU A 289 10.64 49.15 6.86
C GLU A 289 10.33 47.67 6.54
N THR A 290 9.63 47.42 5.44
CA THR A 290 9.26 46.05 4.99
C THR A 290 10.47 45.26 4.46
N PHE A 291 11.59 45.93 4.19
CA PHE A 291 12.85 45.31 3.76
C PHE A 291 13.29 44.19 4.71
N LEU A 292 13.18 44.43 6.02
CA LEU A 292 13.60 43.45 7.02
C LEU A 292 12.76 42.16 6.94
N ILE A 293 11.47 42.29 6.60
CA ILE A 293 10.57 41.14 6.48
C ILE A 293 10.93 40.32 5.25
N PHE A 294 11.03 40.94 4.07
CA PHE A 294 11.32 40.22 2.82
C PHE A 294 12.74 39.67 2.74
N VAL A 295 13.74 40.45 3.15
CA VAL A 295 15.14 40.00 3.12
C VAL A 295 15.44 39.08 4.29
N GLY A 296 14.88 39.35 5.48
CA GLY A 296 15.00 38.48 6.65
C GLY A 296 14.36 37.10 6.42
N SER A 297 13.16 37.05 5.85
CA SER A 297 12.52 35.79 5.47
C SER A 297 13.34 35.04 4.42
N SER A 298 13.84 35.74 3.40
CA SER A 298 14.64 35.12 2.33
C SER A 298 15.95 34.54 2.87
N LEU A 299 16.69 35.30 3.68
CA LEU A 299 17.94 34.83 4.28
C LEU A 299 17.70 33.63 5.20
N THR A 300 16.75 33.74 6.14
CA THR A 300 16.48 32.65 7.10
C THR A 300 16.02 31.37 6.40
N LEU A 301 15.19 31.47 5.36
CA LEU A 301 14.72 30.30 4.61
C LEU A 301 15.81 29.72 3.70
N VAL A 302 16.62 30.56 3.03
CA VAL A 302 17.75 30.07 2.22
C VAL A 302 18.78 29.37 3.12
N PHE A 303 19.14 29.94 4.27
CA PHE A 303 20.02 29.25 5.22
C PHE A 303 19.37 27.99 5.79
N GLY A 304 18.07 28.00 6.08
CA GLY A 304 17.33 26.81 6.50
C GLY A 304 17.36 25.69 5.46
N VAL A 305 17.13 26.02 4.19
CA VAL A 305 17.14 25.07 3.06
C VAL A 305 18.56 24.62 2.71
N LEU A 306 19.57 25.49 2.77
CA LEU A 306 20.95 25.10 2.55
C LEU A 306 21.44 24.17 3.67
N ASN A 307 21.04 24.41 4.92
CA ASN A 307 21.35 23.51 6.04
C ASN A 307 20.60 22.17 5.95
N LEU A 308 19.42 22.14 5.30
CA LEU A 308 18.71 20.90 4.94
C LEU A 308 19.47 20.08 3.90
N ILE A 309 19.97 20.74 2.85
CA ILE A 309 20.64 20.09 1.71
C ILE A 309 22.07 19.67 2.08
N VAL A 310 22.76 20.48 2.89
CA VAL A 310 24.15 20.28 3.33
C VAL A 310 24.21 19.59 4.69
N ALA A 311 23.22 18.77 5.05
CA ALA A 311 23.35 17.83 6.16
C ALA A 311 23.78 16.44 5.65
N PRO A 312 25.04 16.22 5.21
CA PRO A 312 25.55 14.87 5.03
C PRO A 312 25.78 14.25 6.40
N GLY A 313 25.40 12.99 6.53
CA GLY A 313 25.40 12.21 7.77
C GLY A 313 26.68 12.36 8.59
N ARG A 314 26.51 12.87 9.82
CA ARG A 314 27.34 12.47 10.96
C ARG A 314 26.52 11.52 11.83
N GLN A 315 26.52 10.25 11.44
CA GLN A 315 26.37 9.11 12.35
C GLN A 315 27.41 8.07 11.97
#